data_AF-A0A1X0D0T0-F1
#
_entry.id   AF-A0A1X0D0T0-F1
#
_cell.length_a   1.000
_cell.length_b   1.000
_cell.length_c   1.000
_cell.angle_alpha   90.00
_cell.angle_beta   90.00
_cell.angle_gamma   90.00
#
_symmetry.space_group_name_H-M   'P 1'
#
loop_
_entity.id
_entity.type
_entity.pdbx_description
1 polymer ?
#
loop_
_entity_poly.entity_id
_entity_poly.type
_entity_poly.pdbx_seq_one_letter_code
_entity_poly.pdbx_strand_id
1 'polypeptide(L)'
;MTDSALPAQIHFAVGQFAPYAGFDWKWSDGPLDGNYDPTVTLSATLHTVEMATQSSPIQIALYHKGEYLAQGTPIAGAFIEVLGDRCTDDTVVIQIRIPGDDGFKSTKSIHVVNYHYRDGRIYWSGDWPSEYPEPGFPKVTDG
;
A
#
# COMPACT_ATOMS: atom_id res chain seq x y z
N MET A 1 0.65 -28.25 -13.08
CA MET A 1 0.80 -26.79 -12.97
C MET A 1 0.79 -26.51 -11.48
N THR A 2 1.96 -26.24 -10.90
CA THR A 2 2.06 -25.96 -9.46
C THR A 2 1.36 -24.63 -9.20
N ASP A 3 0.21 -24.73 -8.54
CA ASP A 3 -0.41 -23.64 -7.79
C ASP A 3 0.69 -23.09 -6.88
N SER A 4 1.36 -22.00 -7.30
CA SER A 4 2.38 -21.39 -6.46
C SER A 4 1.64 -20.72 -5.34
N ALA A 5 1.62 -21.39 -4.18
CA ALA A 5 1.15 -20.82 -2.95
C ALA A 5 1.78 -19.43 -2.77
N LEU A 6 0.97 -18.47 -2.31
CA LEU A 6 1.45 -17.12 -2.01
C LEU A 6 2.66 -17.19 -1.05
N PRO A 7 3.68 -16.34 -1.22
CA PRO A 7 4.80 -16.26 -0.30
C PRO A 7 4.33 -16.08 1.16
N ALA A 8 4.95 -16.80 2.09
CA ALA A 8 4.58 -16.74 3.51
C ALA A 8 4.63 -15.32 4.10
N GLN A 9 5.50 -14.47 3.58
CA GLN A 9 5.63 -13.07 4.00
C GLN A 9 4.41 -12.22 3.63
N ILE A 10 3.71 -12.57 2.55
CA ILE A 10 2.43 -11.92 2.21
C ILE A 10 1.37 -12.27 3.26
N HIS A 11 1.24 -13.54 3.62
CA HIS A 11 0.33 -13.95 4.71
C HIS A 11 0.70 -13.32 6.06
N PHE A 12 2.00 -13.25 6.37
CA PHE A 12 2.48 -12.59 7.58
C PHE A 12 2.05 -11.12 7.62
N ALA A 13 2.23 -10.39 6.51
CA ALA A 13 1.82 -9.00 6.38
C ALA A 13 0.32 -8.81 6.63
N VAL A 14 -0.52 -9.64 6.01
CA VAL A 14 -1.99 -9.60 6.18
C VAL A 14 -2.36 -9.80 7.66
N GLY A 15 -1.67 -10.70 8.35
CA GLY A 15 -1.85 -10.92 9.79
C GLY A 15 -1.46 -9.74 10.69
N GLN A 16 -0.72 -8.76 10.17
CA GLN A 16 -0.37 -7.53 10.92
C GLN A 16 -1.41 -6.41 10.75
N PHE A 17 -2.31 -6.50 9.77
CA PHE A 17 -3.27 -5.43 9.53
C PHE A 17 -4.32 -5.37 10.64
N ALA A 18 -4.58 -4.17 11.13
CA ALA A 18 -5.71 -3.93 12.01
C ALA A 18 -7.04 -4.30 11.32
N PRO A 19 -8.03 -4.84 12.04
CA PRO A 19 -9.38 -4.98 11.51
C PRO A 19 -9.90 -3.65 10.99
N TYR A 20 -10.60 -3.67 9.86
CA TYR A 20 -11.19 -2.46 9.32
C TYR A 20 -12.44 -2.06 10.12
N ALA A 21 -12.49 -0.82 10.60
CA ALA A 21 -13.61 -0.33 11.38
C ALA A 21 -14.87 -0.18 10.50
N GLY A 22 -15.97 -0.81 10.92
CA GLY A 22 -17.28 -0.67 10.28
C GLY A 22 -17.90 -1.98 9.76
N PHE A 23 -17.11 -3.06 9.67
CA PHE A 23 -17.61 -4.40 9.34
C PHE A 23 -16.65 -5.50 9.82
N ASP A 24 -17.17 -6.72 10.02
CA ASP A 24 -16.41 -7.87 10.54
C ASP A 24 -15.68 -8.69 9.46
N TRP A 25 -15.45 -8.10 8.28
CA TRP A 25 -14.79 -8.80 7.17
C TRP A 25 -13.29 -8.92 7.41
N LYS A 26 -12.73 -10.06 6.99
CA LYS A 26 -11.30 -10.31 7.03
C LYS A 26 -10.60 -9.63 5.87
N TRP A 27 -9.31 -9.36 6.03
CA TRP A 27 -8.44 -9.06 4.90
C TRP A 27 -8.28 -10.30 4.01
N SER A 28 -8.32 -10.10 2.70
CA SER A 28 -8.00 -11.15 1.72
C SER A 28 -6.53 -11.55 1.87
N ASP A 29 -6.26 -12.85 1.87
CA ASP A 29 -4.90 -13.39 1.89
C ASP A 29 -4.11 -13.06 0.62
N GLY A 30 -4.81 -12.96 -0.52
CA GLY A 30 -4.24 -12.63 -1.81
C GLY A 30 -4.19 -11.13 -2.04
N PRO A 31 -3.06 -10.58 -2.54
CA PRO A 31 -2.98 -9.19 -2.92
C PRO A 31 -3.88 -8.90 -4.12
N LEU A 32 -4.54 -7.75 -4.12
CA LEU A 32 -5.33 -7.28 -5.25
C LEU A 32 -4.44 -6.74 -6.38
N ASP A 33 -3.28 -6.18 -6.02
CA ASP A 33 -2.30 -5.56 -6.90
C ASP A 33 -0.97 -5.39 -6.12
N GLY A 34 0.10 -4.99 -6.81
CA GLY A 34 1.39 -4.72 -6.20
C GLY A 34 2.56 -4.91 -7.17
N ASN A 35 3.75 -4.62 -6.68
CA ASN A 35 5.01 -4.87 -7.38
C ASN A 35 5.93 -5.80 -6.58
N TYR A 36 5.35 -6.71 -5.79
CA TYR A 36 6.11 -7.63 -4.93
C TYR A 36 7.17 -8.40 -5.72
N ASP A 37 8.42 -8.16 -5.33
CA ASP A 37 9.59 -8.86 -5.83
C ASP A 37 10.52 -9.08 -4.62
N PRO A 38 10.87 -10.34 -4.29
CA PRO A 38 11.74 -10.63 -3.16
C PRO A 38 13.21 -10.30 -3.43
N THR A 39 13.58 -9.94 -4.67
CA THR A 39 14.96 -9.65 -5.07
C THR A 39 15.30 -8.17 -5.00
N VAL A 40 14.29 -7.28 -5.01
CA VAL A 40 14.50 -5.83 -4.95
C VAL A 40 14.58 -5.31 -3.52
N THR A 41 15.21 -4.14 -3.37
CA THR A 41 15.36 -3.48 -2.08
C THR A 41 14.03 -3.08 -1.46
N LEU A 42 13.05 -2.59 -2.21
CA LEU A 42 11.73 -2.22 -1.69
C LEU A 42 10.65 -2.62 -2.69
N SER A 43 9.65 -3.36 -2.23
CA SER A 43 8.46 -3.70 -3.00
C SER A 43 7.20 -3.60 -2.14
N ALA A 44 6.03 -3.71 -2.77
CA ALA A 44 4.75 -3.55 -2.10
C ALA A 44 3.68 -4.52 -2.62
N THR A 45 2.72 -4.80 -1.74
CA THR A 45 1.45 -5.41 -2.10
C THR A 45 0.29 -4.56 -1.59
N LEU A 46 -0.81 -4.58 -2.33
CA LEU A 46 -2.07 -3.95 -1.99
C LEU A 46 -3.09 -5.03 -1.62
N HIS A 47 -3.73 -4.87 -0.48
CA HIS A 47 -4.67 -5.84 0.07
C HIS A 47 -6.01 -5.20 0.33
N THR A 48 -7.09 -5.89 -0.02
CA THR A 48 -8.44 -5.46 0.32
C THR A 48 -9.13 -6.51 1.19
N VAL A 49 -10.34 -6.22 1.62
CA VAL A 49 -11.14 -7.11 2.46
C VAL A 49 -11.84 -8.16 1.61
N GLU A 50 -12.20 -9.29 2.21
CA GLU A 50 -13.08 -10.26 1.60
C GLU A 50 -14.41 -9.58 1.19
N MET A 51 -15.01 -10.03 0.08
CA MET A 51 -16.24 -9.43 -0.49
C MET A 51 -16.10 -7.97 -0.93
N ALA A 52 -14.87 -7.53 -1.22
CA ALA A 52 -14.61 -6.17 -1.64
C ALA A 52 -15.43 -5.73 -2.87
N THR A 53 -15.82 -4.46 -2.84
CA THR A 53 -16.35 -3.73 -4.01
C THR A 53 -15.34 -2.64 -4.40
N GLN A 54 -15.62 -1.87 -5.45
CA GLN A 54 -14.68 -0.89 -5.98
C GLN A 54 -14.21 0.16 -4.95
N SER A 55 -15.03 0.49 -3.95
CA SER A 55 -14.71 1.46 -2.89
C SER A 55 -14.27 0.82 -1.58
N SER A 56 -13.99 -0.49 -1.58
CA SER A 56 -13.52 -1.18 -0.39
C SER A 56 -12.14 -0.67 0.06
N PRO A 57 -11.84 -0.78 1.36
CA PRO A 57 -10.56 -0.36 1.88
C PRO A 57 -9.43 -1.20 1.29
N ILE A 58 -8.29 -0.55 1.13
CA ILE A 58 -7.03 -1.06 0.64
C ILE A 58 -5.97 -0.73 1.69
N GLN A 59 -5.19 -1.74 2.05
CA GLN A 59 -3.97 -1.61 2.84
C GLN A 59 -2.74 -1.83 1.97
N ILE A 60 -1.66 -1.15 2.32
CA ILE A 60 -0.36 -1.25 1.64
C ILE A 60 0.57 -2.00 2.57
N ALA A 61 1.13 -3.12 2.13
CA ALA A 61 2.26 -3.74 2.80
C ALA A 61 3.55 -3.43 2.02
N LEU A 62 4.57 -2.95 2.72
CA LEU A 62 5.91 -2.69 2.20
C LEU A 62 6.85 -3.81 2.63
N TYR A 63 7.73 -4.22 1.73
CA TYR A 63 8.65 -5.34 1.91
C TYR A 63 10.08 -4.92 1.57
N HIS A 64 11.06 -5.39 2.35
CA HIS A 64 12.48 -5.28 2.03
C HIS A 64 13.02 -6.65 1.66
N LYS A 65 13.41 -6.85 0.40
CA LYS A 65 13.95 -8.13 -0.10
C LYS A 65 13.05 -9.33 0.25
N GLY A 66 11.74 -9.15 0.04
CA GLY A 66 10.71 -10.15 0.29
C GLY A 66 10.21 -10.23 1.73
N GLU A 67 10.92 -9.66 2.70
CA GLU A 67 10.51 -9.66 4.11
C GLU A 67 9.55 -8.52 4.40
N TYR A 68 8.44 -8.80 5.10
CA TYR A 68 7.49 -7.76 5.48
C TYR A 68 8.16 -6.73 6.41
N LEU A 69 8.01 -5.46 6.06
CA LEU A 69 8.67 -4.37 6.76
C LEU A 69 7.68 -3.50 7.54
N ALA A 70 6.63 -3.01 6.89
CA ALA A 70 5.64 -2.12 7.51
C ALA A 70 4.37 -1.96 6.65
N GLN A 71 3.33 -1.38 7.25
CA GLN A 71 2.21 -0.83 6.48
C GLN A 71 2.60 0.51 5.85
N GLY A 72 2.18 0.76 4.61
CA GLY A 72 2.41 2.03 3.93
C GLY A 72 1.52 3.16 4.47
N THR A 73 0.27 2.84 4.84
CA THR A 73 -0.65 3.81 5.44
C THR A 73 -1.02 3.42 6.88
N PRO A 74 -1.19 4.38 7.80
CA PRO A 74 -1.56 4.07 9.18
C PRO A 74 -2.98 3.50 9.30
N ILE A 75 -3.86 3.92 8.40
CA ILE A 75 -5.23 3.42 8.25
C ILE A 75 -5.47 3.00 6.80
N ALA A 76 -6.40 2.08 6.57
CA ALA A 76 -6.75 1.69 5.22
C ALA A 76 -7.47 2.84 4.50
N GLY A 77 -7.19 3.01 3.20
CA GLY A 77 -7.85 3.98 2.34
C GLY A 77 -8.54 3.31 1.16
N ALA A 78 -9.17 4.04 0.25
CA ALA A 78 -9.73 3.47 -0.98
C ALA A 78 -9.01 4.04 -2.21
N PHE A 79 -9.14 3.38 -3.37
CA PHE A 79 -8.61 3.84 -4.65
C PHE A 79 -7.09 4.10 -4.62
N ILE A 80 -6.37 3.12 -4.10
CA ILE A 80 -4.90 3.10 -4.01
C ILE A 80 -4.37 2.20 -5.12
N GLU A 81 -3.33 2.64 -5.80
CA GLU A 81 -2.69 1.93 -6.92
C GLU A 81 -1.16 2.02 -6.83
N VAL A 82 -0.46 0.96 -7.23
CA VAL A 82 0.99 1.00 -7.42
C VAL A 82 1.30 1.50 -8.84
N LEU A 83 2.03 2.61 -8.96
CA LEU A 83 2.54 3.09 -10.23
C LEU A 83 3.81 2.31 -10.60
N GLY A 84 3.63 1.06 -11.03
CA GLY A 84 4.72 0.09 -11.22
C GLY A 84 5.82 0.55 -12.18
N ASP A 85 5.46 1.27 -13.25
CA ASP A 85 6.38 1.85 -14.23
C ASP A 85 7.28 2.96 -13.66
N ARG A 86 6.91 3.52 -12.51
CA ARG A 86 7.68 4.54 -11.77
C ARG A 86 8.45 3.97 -10.58
N CYS A 87 8.28 2.69 -10.26
CA CYS A 87 9.01 2.04 -9.18
C CYS A 87 10.46 1.74 -9.61
N THR A 88 11.38 1.78 -8.66
CA THR A 88 12.79 1.38 -8.83
C THR A 88 13.13 0.30 -7.80
N ASP A 89 14.37 -0.18 -7.79
CA ASP A 89 14.83 -1.20 -6.83
C ASP A 89 14.52 -0.81 -5.37
N ASP A 90 14.69 0.46 -5.01
CA ASP A 90 14.58 0.98 -3.65
C ASP A 90 13.37 1.91 -3.43
N THR A 91 12.52 2.10 -4.45
CA THR A 91 11.41 3.05 -4.41
C THR A 91 10.12 2.43 -4.91
N VAL A 92 9.07 2.52 -4.09
CA VAL A 92 7.69 2.19 -4.46
C VAL A 92 6.90 3.49 -4.62
N VAL A 93 6.22 3.65 -5.74
CA VAL A 93 5.39 4.82 -6.03
C VAL A 93 3.92 4.43 -5.94
N ILE A 94 3.18 5.12 -5.06
CA ILE A 94 1.77 4.90 -4.80
C ILE A 94 0.96 6.10 -5.24
N GLN A 95 -0.13 5.85 -5.96
CA GLN A 95 -1.18 6.82 -6.22
C GLN A 95 -2.32 6.61 -5.22
N ILE A 96 -2.78 7.70 -4.60
CA ILE A 96 -3.97 7.72 -3.75
C ILE A 96 -4.97 8.68 -4.36
N ARG A 97 -6.16 8.19 -4.70
CA ARG A 97 -7.24 9.00 -5.24
C ARG A 97 -8.27 9.29 -4.15
N ILE A 98 -8.56 10.57 -3.93
CA ILE A 98 -9.65 11.00 -3.05
C ILE A 98 -10.93 11.12 -3.88
N PRO A 99 -12.00 10.37 -3.55
CA PRO A 99 -13.28 10.50 -4.22
C PRO A 99 -13.89 11.89 -3.99
N GLY A 100 -14.70 12.36 -4.95
CA GLY A 100 -15.54 13.53 -4.73
C GLY A 100 -16.79 13.22 -3.91
N ASP A 101 -17.62 14.24 -3.70
CA ASP A 101 -18.81 14.14 -2.85
C ASP A 101 -19.88 13.18 -3.40
N ASP A 102 -19.82 12.84 -4.68
CA ASP A 102 -20.67 11.84 -5.33
C ASP A 102 -20.15 10.39 -5.19
N GLY A 103 -19.19 10.18 -4.29
CA GLY A 103 -18.60 8.89 -3.97
C GLY A 103 -17.56 8.46 -5.00
N PHE A 104 -17.62 7.21 -5.46
CA PHE A 104 -16.59 6.66 -6.33
C PHE A 104 -16.56 7.25 -7.75
N LYS A 105 -17.58 8.02 -8.15
CA LYS A 105 -17.81 8.49 -9.53
C LYS A 105 -16.88 9.62 -9.94
N SER A 106 -16.70 10.63 -9.10
CA SER A 106 -15.78 11.73 -9.36
C SER A 106 -14.52 11.63 -8.51
N THR A 107 -13.52 12.41 -8.89
CA THR A 107 -12.24 12.53 -8.20
C THR A 107 -12.12 13.95 -7.68
N LYS A 108 -11.93 14.08 -6.36
CA LYS A 108 -11.61 15.35 -5.71
C LYS A 108 -10.15 15.72 -5.94
N SER A 109 -9.26 14.76 -5.72
CA SER A 109 -7.81 14.93 -5.88
C SER A 109 -7.10 13.61 -6.13
N ILE A 110 -5.89 13.69 -6.69
CA ILE A 110 -4.95 12.59 -6.84
C ILE A 110 -3.65 13.00 -6.17
N HIS A 111 -3.13 12.11 -5.34
CA HIS A 111 -1.89 12.31 -4.60
C HIS A 111 -0.91 11.21 -4.99
N VAL A 112 0.36 11.56 -5.17
CA VAL A 112 1.42 10.59 -5.46
C VAL A 112 2.45 10.64 -4.34
N VAL A 113 2.62 9.50 -3.70
CA VAL A 113 3.56 9.28 -2.60
C VAL A 113 4.64 8.32 -3.07
N ASN A 114 5.89 8.63 -2.77
CA ASN A 114 7.00 7.70 -2.99
C ASN A 114 7.49 7.21 -1.63
N TYR A 115 7.57 5.89 -1.44
CA TYR A 115 8.30 5.28 -0.34
C TYR A 115 9.69 4.92 -0.81
N HIS A 116 10.69 5.25 -0.03
CA HIS A 116 12.10 4.96 -0.31
C HIS A 116 12.69 4.16 0.83
N TYR A 117 13.50 3.15 0.52
CA TYR A 117 14.27 2.44 1.53
C TYR A 117 15.73 2.89 1.49
N ARG A 118 16.20 3.54 2.56
CA ARG A 118 17.58 4.05 2.66
C ARG A 118 18.09 3.83 4.08
N ASP A 119 19.34 3.43 4.21
CA ASP A 119 20.02 3.26 5.51
C ASP A 119 19.25 2.41 6.53
N GLY A 120 18.58 1.35 6.06
CA GLY A 120 17.82 0.44 6.91
C GLY A 120 16.44 0.94 7.35
N ARG A 121 15.92 2.01 6.72
CA ARG A 121 14.66 2.63 7.11
C ARG A 121 13.84 3.09 5.89
N ILE A 122 12.52 3.11 6.06
CA ILE A 122 11.59 3.72 5.11
C ILE A 122 11.55 5.24 5.33
N TYR A 123 11.64 5.97 4.22
CA TYR A 123 11.31 7.38 4.11
C TYR A 123 10.15 7.56 3.14
N TRP A 124 9.46 8.70 3.21
CA TRP A 124 8.46 9.05 2.21
C TRP A 124 8.70 10.45 1.62
N SER A 125 8.24 10.66 0.40
CA SER A 125 8.26 11.95 -0.29
C SER A 125 7.01 12.11 -1.15
N GLY A 126 6.89 13.28 -1.79
CA GLY A 126 5.76 13.60 -2.66
C GLY A 126 4.61 14.28 -1.91
N ASP A 127 3.41 14.08 -2.44
CA ASP A 127 2.19 14.73 -1.98
C ASP A 127 1.34 13.73 -1.18
N TRP A 128 1.06 14.06 0.07
CA TRP A 128 0.25 13.22 0.96
C TRP A 128 -1.16 13.80 1.08
N PRO A 129 -2.21 12.98 0.92
CA PRO A 129 -3.59 13.45 1.07
C PRO A 129 -3.87 13.93 2.50
N SER A 130 -4.39 15.15 2.64
CA SER A 130 -4.74 15.76 3.94
C SER A 130 -5.82 15.00 4.71
N GLU A 131 -6.59 14.17 4.00
CA GLU A 131 -7.66 13.32 4.51
C GLU A 131 -7.15 12.14 5.34
N TYR A 132 -5.86 11.79 5.22
CA TYR A 132 -5.25 10.67 5.93
C TYR A 132 -4.14 11.13 6.87
N PRO A 133 -3.96 10.46 8.02
CA PRO A 133 -2.76 10.65 8.82
C PRO A 133 -1.52 10.27 8.02
N GLU A 134 -0.45 11.06 8.16
CA GLU A 134 0.85 10.77 7.54
C GLU A 134 1.39 9.39 7.96
N PRO A 135 2.23 8.73 7.13
CA PRO A 135 2.59 7.33 7.29
C PRO A 135 3.52 7.02 8.48
N GLY A 136 3.87 8.03 9.28
CA GLY A 136 4.78 7.88 10.42
C GLY A 136 6.25 7.64 10.05
N PHE A 137 6.58 7.61 8.75
CA PHE A 137 7.95 7.59 8.26
C PHE A 137 8.52 9.01 8.17
N PRO A 138 9.84 9.20 8.25
CA PRO A 138 10.45 10.51 8.03
C PRO A 138 10.20 10.98 6.59
N LYS A 139 9.81 12.24 6.44
CA LYS A 139 9.65 12.86 5.13
C LYS A 139 11.01 13.29 4.58
N VAL A 140 11.30 12.95 3.32
CA VAL A 140 12.39 13.58 2.57
C VAL A 140 11.87 14.89 2.01
N THR A 141 12.44 16.00 2.45
CA THR A 141 12.34 17.27 1.74
C THR A 141 13.49 17.34 0.75
N ASP A 142 13.19 17.51 -0.53
CA ASP A 142 14.24 17.89 -1.49
C ASP A 142 14.88 19.19 -0.98
N GLY A 143 16.20 19.15 -0.80
CA GLY A 143 17.00 20.29 -0.33
C GLY A 143 17.24 21.33 -1.43
#